data_AF-X1G5N4-F1
#
_entry.id   AF-X1G5N4-F1
#
_cell.length_a   1.000
_cell.length_b   1.000
_cell.length_c   1.000
_cell.angle_alpha   90.00
_cell.angle_beta   90.00
_cell.angle_gamma   90.00
#
_symmetry.space_group_name_H-M   'P 1'
#
loop_
_entity.id
_entity.type
_entity.pdbx_description
1 polymer ?
#
loop_
_entity_poly.entity_id
_entity_poly.type
_entity_poly.pdbx_seq_one_letter_code
_entity_poly.pdbx_strand_id
1 'polypeptide(L)' 'MQYAELLKALKDYEAKGIVICESPNLEEDAVLMQTTYNNLLKTN' A
#
# COMPACT_ATOMS: atom_id res chain seq x y z
N MET A 1 -4.38 0.67 12.27
CA MET A 1 -4.01 -0.51 11.46
C MET A 1 -2.66 -0.25 10.81
N GLN A 2 -1.80 -1.27 10.68
CA GLN A 2 -0.41 -1.13 10.20
C GLN A 2 -0.27 -1.44 8.70
N TYR A 3 -1.13 -0.87 7.85
CA TYR A 3 -1.11 -1.14 6.40
C TYR A 3 0.15 -0.57 5.72
N ALA A 4 0.71 0.53 6.22
CA ALA A 4 1.96 1.09 5.70
C ALA A 4 3.14 0.13 5.88
N GLU A 5 3.25 -0.53 7.04
CA GLU A 5 4.27 -1.54 7.30
C GLU A 5 4.06 -2.80 6.44
N LEU A 6 2.81 -3.20 6.21
CA LEU A 6 2.49 -4.28 5.28
C LEU A 6 2.96 -3.95 3.84
N LEU A 7 2.63 -2.76 3.33
CA LEU A 7 3.04 -2.31 2.00
C LEU A 7 4.56 -2.24 1.87
N LYS A 8 5.25 -1.80 2.94
CA LYS A 8 6.71 -1.79 3.01
C LYS A 8 7.27 -3.21 2.95
N ALA A 9 6.75 -4.14 3.76
CA ALA A 9 7.19 -5.53 3.71
C ALA A 9 6.97 -6.15 2.33
N LEU A 10 5.81 -5.93 1.69
CA LEU A 10 5.57 -6.42 0.33
C LEU A 10 6.58 -5.88 -0.69
N LYS A 11 6.94 -4.59 -0.58
CA LYS A 11 8.00 -3.98 -1.39
C LYS A 11 9.37 -4.61 -1.10
N ASP A 12 9.75 -4.72 0.17
CA ASP A 12 11.06 -5.21 0.61
C ASP A 12 11.32 -6.66 0.19
N TYR A 13 10.27 -7.48 0.09
CA TYR A 13 10.32 -8.86 -0.40
C TYR A 13 10.05 -8.99 -1.91
N GLU A 14 9.97 -7.87 -2.64
CA GLU A 14 9.69 -7.83 -4.08
C GLU A 14 8.45 -8.63 -4.50
N ALA A 15 7.44 -8.67 -3.63
CA ALA A 15 6.22 -9.42 -3.84
C ALA A 15 5.45 -8.88 -5.05
N LYS A 16 5.07 -9.79 -5.96
CA LYS A 16 4.33 -9.44 -7.19
C LYS A 16 2.87 -9.84 -7.04
N GLY A 17 1.96 -8.94 -7.41
CA GLY A 17 0.53 -9.21 -7.36
C GLY A 17 -0.32 -7.95 -7.31
N ILE A 18 -1.58 -8.13 -6.89
CA ILE A 18 -2.58 -7.06 -6.73
C ILE A 18 -3.03 -7.07 -5.27
N VAL A 19 -3.05 -5.90 -4.64
CA VAL A 19 -3.63 -5.69 -3.31
C VAL A 19 -4.98 -5.02 -3.48
N ILE A 20 -6.02 -5.58 -2.84
CA ILE A 20 -7.40 -5.07 -2.88
C ILE A 20 -7.72 -4.45 -1.53
N CYS A 21 -8.28 -3.24 -1.52
CA CYS A 21 -8.76 -2.58 -0.31
C CYS A 21 -10.23 -2.97 -0.07
N GLU A 22 -10.50 -3.73 1.00
CA GLU A 22 -11.87 -4.09 1.43
C GLU A 22 -12.33 -3.22 2.61
N SER A 23 -12.02 -1.93 2.55
CA SER A 23 -12.50 -0.98 3.55
C SER A 23 -13.97 -0.61 3.33
N PRO A 24 -14.75 -0.30 4.39
CA PRO A 24 -16.04 0.37 4.24
C PRO A 24 -15.96 1.69 3.45
N ASN A 25 -14.83 2.41 3.51
CA ASN A 25 -14.58 3.65 2.76
C ASN A 25 -13.61 3.40 1.59
N LEU A 26 -14.11 2.71 0.56
CA LEU A 26 -13.29 2.18 -0.55
C LEU A 26 -12.42 3.22 -1.25
N GLU A 27 -12.97 4.38 -1.61
CA GLU A 27 -12.26 5.36 -2.45
C GLU A 27 -11.14 6.07 -1.67
N GLU A 28 -11.46 6.61 -0.50
CA GLU A 28 -10.49 7.33 0.34
C GLU A 28 -9.34 6.42 0.77
N ASP A 29 -9.64 5.21 1.21
CA ASP A 29 -8.62 4.28 1.68
C ASP A 29 -7.78 3.69 0.52
N ALA A 30 -8.39 3.47 -0.65
CA ALA A 30 -7.63 3.07 -1.84
C ALA A 30 -6.64 4.16 -2.27
N VAL A 31 -7.06 5.43 -2.28
CA VAL A 31 -6.19 6.57 -2.60
C VAL A 31 -5.06 6.71 -1.57
N LEU A 32 -5.38 6.55 -0.28
CA LEU A 32 -4.41 6.60 0.81
C LEU A 32 -3.36 5.47 0.68
N MET A 33 -3.80 4.23 0.42
CA MET A 33 -2.91 3.08 0.22
C MET A 33 -2.02 3.26 -1.03
N GLN A 34 -2.59 3.72 -2.14
CA GLN A 34 -1.83 3.98 -3.38
C GLN A 34 -0.77 5.06 -3.17
N THR A 35 -1.14 6.18 -2.53
CA THR A 35 -0.21 7.28 -2.24
C THR A 35 0.91 6.82 -1.31
N THR A 36 0.58 6.04 -0.28
CA THR A 36 1.56 5.46 0.65
C THR A 36 2.58 4.59 -0.09
N TYR A 37 2.11 3.68 -0.94
CA TYR A 37 2.99 2.82 -1.74
C TYR A 37 3.86 3.61 -2.72
N ASN A 38 3.29 4.58 -3.43
CA ASN A 38 4.03 5.44 -4.35
C ASN A 38 5.13 6.25 -3.64
N ASN A 39 4.88 6.71 -2.41
CA ASN A 39 5.89 7.38 -1.61
C ASN A 39 7.04 6.44 -1.24
N LEU A 40 6.73 5.19 -0.86
CA LEU A 40 7.75 4.16 -0.63
C LEU A 40 8.63 3.93 -1.86
N LEU A 41 8.09 4.04 -3.08
CA LEU A 41 8.88 3.89 -4.32
C LEU A 41 9.81 5.09 -4.62
N LYS A 42 9.46 6.29 -4.16
CA LYS A 42 10.24 7.53 -4.41
C LYS A 42 11.43 7.68 -3.46
N THR A 43 11.34 7.10 -2.27
CA THR A 43 12.43 7.11 -1.29
C THR A 43 13.41 5.98 -1.62
N ASN A 44 14.38 6.27 -2.50
CA ASN A 44 15.55 5.44 -2.79
C ASN A 44 16.82 6.16 -2.32
#